data_AF-A0AAN7X1F5-F1
#
_entry.id   AF-A0AAN7X1F5-F1
#
_cell.length_a   1.000
_cell.length_b   1.000
_cell.length_c   1.000
_cell.angle_alpha   90.00
_cell.angle_beta   90.00
_cell.angle_gamma   90.00
#
_symmetry.space_group_name_H-M   'P 1'
#
loop_
_entity.id
_entity.type
_entity.pdbx_description
1 polymer ?
#
loop_
_entity_poly.entity_id
_entity_poly.type
_entity_poly.pdbx_seq_one_letter_code
_entity_poly.pdbx_strand_id
1 'polypeptide(L)'
;MEPHEVIRVGGAGNKIIQLVEGKASAYVFASPGCKKWDTCAPEALLHAVGGKLTDMYGNAYCYNANVKHMNSAGVLATLRNHEYYVSRVPQSVLQALKSD
;
A
#
# COMPACT_ATOMS: atom_id res chain seq x y z
N MET A 1 -3.66 -12.15 -9.46
CA MET A 1 -4.71 -11.56 -8.62
C MET A 1 -5.88 -11.26 -9.54
N GLU A 2 -7.08 -11.74 -9.27
CA GLU A 2 -8.26 -11.61 -10.14
C GLU A 2 -9.32 -10.79 -9.37
N PRO A 3 -9.33 -9.45 -9.51
CA PRO A 3 -10.30 -8.63 -8.79
C PRO A 3 -11.70 -8.78 -9.42
N HIS A 4 -12.73 -8.84 -8.57
CA HIS A 4 -14.12 -8.73 -9.03
C HIS A 4 -14.42 -7.32 -9.57
N GLU A 5 -13.86 -6.29 -8.94
CA GLU A 5 -14.04 -4.89 -9.30
C GLU A 5 -12.73 -4.10 -9.10
N VAL A 6 -12.50 -3.08 -9.94
CA VAL A 6 -11.36 -2.16 -9.83
C VAL A 6 -11.87 -0.72 -9.77
N ILE A 7 -11.66 -0.08 -8.62
CA ILE A 7 -12.04 1.32 -8.37
C ILE A 7 -10.84 2.24 -8.66
N ARG A 8 -11.00 3.21 -9.57
CA ARG A 8 -9.96 4.19 -9.91
C ARG A 8 -10.27 5.55 -9.28
N VAL A 9 -9.53 5.92 -8.25
CA VAL A 9 -9.69 7.20 -7.53
C VAL A 9 -8.35 7.84 -7.13
N GLY A 10 -8.32 9.17 -7.11
CA GLY A 10 -7.19 9.98 -6.66
C GLY A 10 -7.04 10.02 -5.13
N GLY A 11 -5.82 10.38 -4.67
CA GLY A 11 -5.49 10.61 -3.26
C GLY A 11 -5.12 9.34 -2.47
N ALA A 12 -3.97 9.33 -1.81
CA ALA A 12 -3.54 8.20 -0.97
C ALA A 12 -4.44 8.07 0.28
N GLY A 13 -4.68 9.17 0.99
CA GLY A 13 -5.60 9.21 2.14
C GLY A 13 -7.03 8.78 1.79
N ASN A 14 -7.57 9.26 0.66
CA ASN A 14 -8.89 8.85 0.17
C ASN A 14 -8.97 7.32 -0.07
N LYS A 15 -7.93 6.72 -0.65
CA LYS A 15 -7.88 5.27 -0.85
C LYS A 15 -7.85 4.50 0.46
N ILE A 16 -7.21 5.03 1.51
CA ILE A 16 -7.27 4.41 2.84
C ILE A 16 -8.65 4.56 3.47
N ILE A 17 -9.32 5.71 3.33
CA ILE A 17 -10.71 5.89 3.80
C ILE A 17 -11.64 4.85 3.14
N GLN A 18 -11.49 4.62 1.83
CA GLN A 18 -12.26 3.59 1.12
C GLN A 18 -12.05 2.18 1.72
N LEU A 19 -10.85 1.86 2.22
CA LEU A 19 -10.61 0.60 2.92
C LEU A 19 -11.33 0.56 4.27
N VAL A 20 -11.21 1.63 5.05
CA VAL A 20 -11.79 1.72 6.41
C VAL A 20 -13.32 1.70 6.37
N GLU A 21 -13.92 2.32 5.36
CA GLU A 21 -15.38 2.32 5.12
C GLU A 21 -15.90 1.03 4.47
N GLY A 22 -15.03 0.07 4.16
CA GLY A 22 -15.43 -1.20 3.53
C GLY A 22 -15.84 -1.09 2.06
N LYS A 23 -15.53 0.03 1.40
CA LYS A 23 -15.82 0.26 -0.02
C LYS A 23 -14.80 -0.38 -0.96
N ALA A 24 -13.60 -0.68 -0.45
CA ALA A 24 -12.57 -1.43 -1.16
C ALA A 24 -11.88 -2.43 -0.22
N SER A 25 -11.43 -3.57 -0.76
CA SER A 25 -10.76 -4.61 0.03
C SER A 25 -9.24 -4.44 0.08
N ALA A 26 -8.65 -3.86 -0.97
CA ALA A 26 -7.22 -3.61 -1.08
C ALA A 26 -6.94 -2.35 -1.90
N TYR A 27 -5.92 -1.60 -1.46
CA TYR A 27 -5.30 -0.54 -2.22
C TYR A 27 -3.97 -1.06 -2.77
N VAL A 28 -3.86 -1.18 -4.09
CA VAL A 28 -2.67 -1.68 -4.79
C VAL A 28 -2.09 -0.57 -5.67
N PHE A 29 -0.86 -0.15 -5.38
CA PHE A 29 -0.09 0.81 -6.19
C PHE A 29 1.29 0.26 -6.50
N ALA A 30 1.39 -0.57 -7.54
CA ALA A 30 2.62 -1.27 -7.92
C ALA A 30 3.54 -0.40 -8.81
N SER A 31 3.86 0.81 -8.33
CA SER A 31 4.70 1.79 -9.04
C SER A 31 5.46 2.64 -8.02
N PRO A 32 6.64 3.17 -8.36
CA PRO A 32 7.17 4.34 -7.67
C PRO A 32 6.21 5.53 -7.86
N GLY A 33 6.20 6.47 -6.92
CA GLY A 33 5.48 7.74 -7.08
C GLY A 33 4.99 8.34 -5.77
N CYS A 34 4.42 7.50 -4.90
CA CYS A 34 4.10 7.90 -3.54
C CYS A 34 5.37 8.13 -2.73
N LYS A 35 5.30 9.07 -1.79
CA LYS A 35 6.36 9.37 -0.85
C LYS A 35 5.91 9.12 0.58
N LYS A 36 6.84 9.28 1.52
CA LYS A 36 6.59 9.08 2.96
C LYS A 36 5.41 9.93 3.46
N TRP A 37 5.27 11.16 3.01
CA TRP A 37 4.12 12.01 3.39
C TRP A 37 2.77 11.53 2.86
N ASP A 38 2.73 10.78 1.76
CA ASP A 38 1.47 10.22 1.23
C ASP A 38 0.97 9.03 2.06
N THR A 39 1.86 8.38 2.82
CA THR A 39 1.58 7.10 3.51
C THR A 39 1.61 7.21 5.03
N CYS A 40 2.42 8.11 5.62
CA CYS A 40 2.61 8.20 7.07
C CYS A 40 1.30 8.36 7.85
N ALA A 41 0.54 9.43 7.59
CA ALA A 41 -0.72 9.67 8.30
C ALA A 41 -1.81 8.62 7.96
N PRO A 42 -2.02 8.24 6.67
CA PRO A 42 -3.00 7.21 6.35
C PRO A 42 -2.67 5.82 6.92
N GLU A 43 -1.40 5.42 6.96
CA GLU A 43 -0.96 4.16 7.57
C GLU A 43 -1.29 4.13 9.06
N ALA A 44 -0.99 5.19 9.80
CA ALA A 44 -1.29 5.27 11.23
C ALA A 44 -2.80 5.09 11.51
N LEU A 45 -3.65 5.71 10.69
CA LEU A 45 -5.10 5.56 10.77
C LEU A 45 -5.53 4.13 10.46
N LEU A 46 -5.01 3.54 9.38
CA LEU A 46 -5.33 2.16 8.99
C LEU A 46 -4.91 1.15 10.06
N HIS A 47 -3.73 1.34 10.66
CA HIS A 47 -3.21 0.51 11.75
C HIS A 47 -4.09 0.61 12.99
N ALA A 48 -4.60 1.80 13.34
CA ALA A 48 -5.49 1.99 14.48
C ALA A 48 -6.78 1.16 14.40
N VAL A 49 -7.22 0.77 13.19
CA VAL A 49 -8.39 -0.09 12.95
C VAL A 49 -8.01 -1.53 12.54
N GLY A 50 -6.75 -1.91 12.77
CA GLY A 50 -6.23 -3.26 12.57
C GLY A 50 -5.90 -3.63 11.12
N GLY A 51 -5.84 -2.66 10.21
CA GLY A 51 -5.33 -2.86 8.86
C GLY A 51 -3.81 -2.83 8.80
N LYS A 52 -3.26 -3.02 7.59
CA LYS A 52 -1.80 -2.97 7.31
C LYS A 52 -1.53 -2.18 6.05
N LEU A 53 -0.42 -1.44 6.04
CA LEU A 53 0.15 -0.79 4.86
C LEU A 53 1.64 -1.14 4.75
N THR A 54 2.06 -1.64 3.59
CA THR A 54 3.43 -2.06 3.30
C THR A 54 3.84 -1.64 1.89
N ASP A 55 5.08 -1.96 1.52
CA ASP A 55 5.44 -2.06 0.11
C ASP A 55 4.87 -3.34 -0.55
N MET A 56 5.16 -3.54 -1.84
CA MET A 56 4.72 -4.74 -2.58
C MET A 56 5.36 -6.05 -2.12
N TYR A 57 6.44 -6.00 -1.35
CA TYR A 57 7.11 -7.17 -0.77
C TYR A 57 6.56 -7.52 0.62
N GLY A 58 5.71 -6.67 1.21
CA GLY A 58 5.23 -6.82 2.58
C GLY A 58 6.13 -6.15 3.64
N ASN A 59 7.10 -5.33 3.24
CA ASN A 59 7.96 -4.61 4.18
C ASN A 59 7.23 -3.37 4.73
N ALA A 60 7.35 -3.14 6.04
CA ALA A 60 6.84 -1.93 6.68
C ALA A 60 7.67 -0.69 6.30
N TYR A 61 7.04 0.48 6.33
CA TYR A 61 7.72 1.74 6.08
C TYR A 61 8.42 2.29 7.32
N CYS A 62 9.59 2.91 7.11
CA CYS A 62 10.25 3.75 8.09
C CYS A 62 10.00 5.23 7.75
N TYR A 63 9.74 6.03 8.78
CA TYR A 63 9.41 7.47 8.66
C TYR A 63 10.42 8.40 9.35
N ASN A 64 11.61 7.89 9.69
CA ASN A 64 12.66 8.69 10.33
C ASN A 64 13.14 9.82 9.42
N ALA A 65 13.69 10.89 10.01
CA ALA A 65 14.12 12.09 9.27
C ALA A 65 15.11 11.83 8.12
N ASN A 66 15.92 10.76 8.20
CA ASN A 66 16.98 10.46 7.23
C ASN A 66 16.61 9.41 6.18
N VAL A 67 15.35 8.96 6.11
CA VAL A 67 14.95 7.94 5.13
C VAL A 67 14.77 8.55 3.74
N LYS A 68 14.97 7.75 2.69
CA LYS A 68 14.57 8.13 1.33
C LYS A 68 13.07 8.43 1.31
N HIS A 69 12.71 9.63 0.85
CA HIS A 69 11.31 10.05 0.79
C HIS A 69 10.48 9.20 -0.17
N MET A 70 11.06 8.63 -1.22
CA MET A 70 10.35 7.82 -2.20
C MET A 70 9.92 6.46 -1.61
N ASN A 71 8.71 6.03 -1.93
CA ASN A 71 8.25 4.66 -1.74
C ASN A 71 8.49 3.88 -3.04
N SER A 72 9.75 3.49 -3.28
CA SER A 72 10.18 2.92 -4.57
C SER A 72 9.55 1.56 -4.87
N ALA A 73 9.21 0.79 -3.83
CA ALA A 73 8.64 -0.56 -3.95
C ALA A 73 7.09 -0.58 -3.98
N GLY A 74 6.45 0.55 -4.29
CA GLY A 74 4.99 0.67 -4.39
C GLY A 74 4.28 0.60 -3.04
N VAL A 75 2.96 0.72 -3.02
CA VAL A 75 2.15 0.71 -1.77
C VAL A 75 1.06 -0.34 -1.86
N LEU A 76 1.01 -1.24 -0.88
CA LEU A 76 -0.05 -2.21 -0.69
C LEU A 76 -0.71 -1.96 0.67
N ALA A 77 -2.00 -1.69 0.69
CA ALA A 77 -2.73 -1.49 1.94
C ALA A 77 -4.04 -2.29 1.96
N THR A 78 -4.37 -2.87 3.11
CA THR A 78 -5.59 -3.67 3.27
C THR A 78 -6.13 -3.50 4.69
N LEU A 79 -7.46 -3.55 4.84
CA LEU A 79 -8.07 -3.60 6.17
C LEU A 79 -7.99 -5.02 6.78
N ARG A 80 -8.07 -6.06 5.95
CA ARG A 80 -8.06 -7.48 6.34
C ARG A 80 -7.25 -8.32 5.33
N ASN A 81 -6.86 -9.53 5.73
CA ASN A 81 -6.21 -10.53 4.87
C ASN A 81 -4.98 -10.02 4.10
N HIS A 82 -4.12 -9.23 4.75
CA HIS A 82 -3.01 -8.57 4.06
C HIS A 82 -2.06 -9.56 3.35
N GLU A 83 -1.76 -10.67 4.02
CA GLU A 83 -0.89 -11.74 3.55
C GLU A 83 -1.41 -12.39 2.27
N TYR A 84 -2.74 -12.49 2.10
CA TYR A 84 -3.36 -13.00 0.88
C TYR A 84 -3.06 -12.11 -0.34
N TYR A 85 -3.04 -10.79 -0.15
CA TYR A 85 -2.74 -9.86 -1.24
C TYR A 85 -1.25 -9.82 -1.55
N VAL A 86 -0.40 -9.81 -0.52
CA VAL A 86 1.06 -9.91 -0.66
C VAL A 86 1.45 -11.17 -1.44
N SER A 87 0.91 -12.34 -1.07
CA SER A 87 1.25 -13.61 -1.72
C SER A 87 0.80 -13.72 -3.17
N ARG A 88 -0.04 -12.79 -3.66
CA ARG A 88 -0.53 -12.74 -5.04
C ARG A 88 0.11 -11.64 -5.88
N VAL A 89 1.07 -10.89 -5.34
CA VAL A 89 1.90 -9.99 -6.12
C VAL A 89 2.78 -10.83 -7.06
N PRO A 90 2.71 -10.64 -8.40
CA PRO A 90 3.51 -11.44 -9.33
C PRO A 90 5.00 -11.17 -9.17
N GLN A 91 5.83 -12.20 -9.35
CA GLN A 91 7.29 -12.07 -9.27
C GLN A 91 7.85 -11.04 -10.27
N SER A 92 7.23 -10.91 -11.44
CA SER A 92 7.60 -9.92 -12.45
C SER A 92 7.39 -8.48 -11.97
N VAL A 93 6.35 -8.24 -11.17
CA VAL A 93 6.07 -6.92 -10.58
C VAL A 93 7.12 -6.61 -9.52
N LEU A 94 7.45 -7.56 -8.65
CA LEU A 94 8.51 -7.40 -7.65
C LEU A 94 9.84 -7.08 -8.33
N GLN A 95 10.24 -7.86 -9.35
CA GLN A 95 11.49 -7.62 -10.09
C GLN A 95 11.57 -6.25 -10.76
N ALA A 96 10.43 -5.69 -11.18
CA ALA A 96 10.36 -4.34 -11.76
C ALA A 96 10.46 -3.23 -10.69
N LEU A 97 10.02 -3.52 -9.48
CA LEU A 97 10.08 -2.64 -8.31
C LEU A 97 11.37 -2.91 -7.52
N LYS A 98 12.53 -2.62 -8.12
CA LYS A 98 13.80 -2.73 -7.39
C LYS A 98 13.85 -1.68 -6.28
N SER A 99 14.01 -2.16 -5.04
CA SER A 99 14.36 -1.32 -3.91
C SER A 99 15.85 -0.98 -4.00
N ASP A 100 16.18 0.29 -4.22
CA ASP A 100 17.55 0.82 -4.08
C ASP A 100 18.00 0.92 -2.63
#